data_AF-A0A3M1DTF6-F1
#
_entry.id   AF-A0A3M1DTF6-F1
#
_cell.length_a   1.000
_cell.length_b   1.000
_cell.length_c   1.000
_cell.angle_alpha   90.00
_cell.angle_beta   90.00
_cell.angle_gamma   90.00
#
_symmetry.space_group_name_H-M   'P 1'
#
loop_
_entity.id
_entity.type
_entity.pdbx_description
1 polymer ?
#
loop_
_entity_poly.entity_id
_entity_poly.type
_entity_poly.pdbx_seq_one_letter_code
_entity_poly.pdbx_strand_id
1 'polypeptide(L)'
;MRMSIFCASVTRISDLERLDFGLRELPLEQWQDGDYVVCRVTVPPGGLRAVELSSGRLAQAMDGDVVVGALGRRAATLEVVGDWRASDGVRLDLMTPAGLIGRITSQSRFLQPLIQLEYLGHASRGEERLGMGQFVADLDQKEFQLPVVLIVGTSMSAGKTTTARIVTNRLKAAGRRVVAAKFTGAARYRDILSMRDAGAERVCDFVDAGLPSTVCPAEVFRSAVGQMLAILAAHPADVAVIEAGASPLEPYNGALAMELLAPWIRVEILCASDPYAVAGVVQAFERRPDLVAGGAANTSAGIGLVQRLTGLEALDLSDPASYEALDRMLRDLLGTP
;
A
#
# COMPACT_ATOMS: atom_id res chain seq x y z
N MET A 1 -26.18 23.34 -7.52
CA MET A 1 -24.83 23.05 -6.97
C MET A 1 -24.19 22.07 -7.95
N ARG A 2 -23.04 22.37 -8.55
CA ARG A 2 -22.34 21.39 -9.41
C ARG A 2 -21.90 20.24 -8.50
N MET A 3 -22.37 19.03 -8.76
CA MET A 3 -21.89 17.82 -8.05
C MET A 3 -20.42 17.62 -8.41
N SER A 4 -19.53 17.62 -7.42
CA SER A 4 -18.14 17.22 -7.62
C SER A 4 -18.09 15.71 -7.81
N ILE A 5 -17.44 15.24 -8.88
CA ILE A 5 -17.08 13.83 -9.02
C ILE A 5 -15.61 13.72 -8.62
N PHE A 6 -15.33 12.99 -7.55
CA PHE A 6 -13.98 12.65 -7.10
C PHE A 6 -13.56 11.32 -7.71
N CYS A 7 -12.63 11.35 -8.66
CA CYS A 7 -11.91 10.14 -9.05
C CYS A 7 -10.84 9.85 -7.99
N ALA A 8 -11.06 8.81 -7.20
CA ALA A 8 -10.16 8.47 -6.10
C ALA A 8 -8.86 7.83 -6.63
N SER A 9 -7.80 7.81 -5.83
CA SER A 9 -6.46 7.42 -6.29
C SER A 9 -6.30 5.97 -6.78
N VAL A 10 -7.25 5.08 -6.46
CA VAL A 10 -7.37 3.74 -7.03
C VAL A 10 -7.72 3.78 -8.53
N THR A 11 -8.30 4.88 -9.02
CA THR A 11 -8.60 5.08 -10.44
C THR A 11 -7.43 5.69 -11.21
N ARG A 12 -6.27 5.97 -10.58
CA ARG A 12 -5.17 6.75 -11.20
C ARG A 12 -4.54 6.11 -12.45
N ILE A 13 -4.70 4.80 -12.62
CA ILE A 13 -4.23 4.07 -13.81
C ILE A 13 -5.20 4.19 -14.99
N SER A 14 -6.45 4.58 -14.71
CA SER A 14 -7.48 4.70 -15.72
C SER A 14 -7.47 6.06 -16.42
N ASP A 15 -8.32 6.18 -17.43
CA ASP A 15 -8.58 7.42 -18.15
C ASP A 15 -9.88 8.12 -17.68
N LEU A 16 -10.51 7.69 -16.58
CA LEU A 16 -11.83 8.14 -16.12
C LEU A 16 -11.93 9.64 -15.79
N GLU A 17 -10.80 10.31 -15.51
CA GLU A 17 -10.77 11.77 -15.33
C GLU A 17 -10.72 12.55 -16.65
N ARG A 18 -10.37 11.87 -17.76
CA ARG A 18 -10.08 12.48 -19.06
C ARG A 18 -11.14 12.13 -20.10
N LEU A 19 -11.70 10.93 -20.02
CA LEU A 19 -12.66 10.41 -20.98
C LEU A 19 -13.99 10.08 -20.29
N ASP A 20 -15.08 10.37 -20.99
CA ASP A 20 -16.42 10.11 -20.49
C ASP A 20 -16.68 8.61 -20.27
N PHE A 21 -17.57 8.34 -19.32
CA PHE A 21 -18.11 7.01 -19.01
C PHE A 21 -19.58 7.15 -18.61
N GLY A 22 -20.35 6.10 -18.86
CA GLY A 22 -21.73 5.97 -18.40
C GLY A 22 -21.84 5.28 -17.05
N LEU A 23 -23.06 5.23 -16.51
CA LEU A 23 -23.40 4.44 -15.34
C LEU A 23 -24.28 3.26 -15.75
N ARG A 24 -23.94 2.07 -15.25
CA ARG A 24 -24.78 0.88 -15.40
C ARG A 24 -24.95 0.20 -14.05
N GLU A 25 -26.19 0.13 -13.58
CA GLU A 25 -26.53 -0.72 -12.45
C GLU A 25 -26.39 -2.18 -12.88
N LEU A 26 -25.63 -2.95 -12.09
CA LEU A 26 -25.48 -4.39 -12.28
C LEU A 26 -25.98 -5.09 -11.02
N PRO A 27 -26.61 -6.26 -11.14
CA PRO A 27 -26.99 -7.05 -9.99
C PRO A 27 -25.73 -7.58 -9.27
N LEU A 28 -25.81 -7.78 -7.95
CA LEU A 28 -24.66 -8.05 -7.08
C LEU A 28 -23.83 -9.26 -7.53
N GLU A 29 -24.46 -10.25 -8.17
CA GLU A 29 -23.79 -11.47 -8.65
C GLU A 29 -22.84 -11.20 -9.83
N GLN A 30 -22.94 -10.04 -10.47
CA GLN A 30 -22.08 -9.62 -11.58
C GLN A 30 -20.93 -8.70 -11.14
N TRP A 31 -20.91 -8.28 -9.88
CA TRP A 31 -19.84 -7.44 -9.33
C TRP A 31 -18.55 -8.24 -9.19
N GLN A 32 -17.40 -7.59 -9.38
CA GLN A 32 -16.09 -8.22 -9.27
C GLN A 32 -15.08 -7.34 -8.51
N ASP A 33 -14.07 -7.99 -7.93
CA ASP A 33 -12.92 -7.27 -7.35
C ASP A 33 -12.27 -6.41 -8.45
N GLY A 34 -12.02 -5.13 -8.16
CA GLY A 34 -11.39 -4.19 -9.09
C GLY A 34 -12.36 -3.51 -10.07
N ASP A 35 -13.66 -3.81 -10.04
CA ASP A 35 -14.65 -3.05 -10.81
C ASP A 35 -14.72 -1.60 -10.32
N TYR A 36 -14.75 -0.63 -11.25
CA TYR A 36 -14.95 0.77 -10.91
C TYR A 36 -16.43 1.06 -10.69
N VAL A 37 -16.76 1.56 -9.51
CA VAL A 37 -18.12 1.93 -9.11
C VAL A 37 -18.21 3.40 -8.78
N VAL A 38 -19.38 3.96 -9.05
CA VAL A 38 -19.71 5.35 -8.79
C VAL A 38 -20.72 5.38 -7.66
N CYS A 39 -20.41 6.15 -6.63
CA CYS A 39 -21.20 6.19 -5.41
C CYS A 39 -21.48 7.63 -4.97
N ARG A 40 -22.66 7.85 -4.41
CA ARG A 40 -22.99 9.10 -3.72
C ARG A 40 -22.48 9.05 -2.28
N VAL A 41 -21.83 10.13 -1.87
CA VAL A 41 -21.23 10.29 -0.55
C VAL A 41 -22.28 10.71 0.48
N THR A 42 -22.24 10.03 1.64
CA THR A 42 -22.85 10.48 2.89
C THR A 42 -21.78 10.47 3.97
N VAL A 43 -21.59 11.60 4.65
CA VAL A 43 -20.63 11.78 5.73
C VAL A 43 -21.37 11.76 7.08
N PRO A 44 -21.15 10.74 7.91
CA PRO A 44 -21.74 10.71 9.25
C PRO A 44 -21.28 11.90 10.11
N PRO A 45 -22.07 12.35 11.09
CA PRO A 45 -21.66 13.39 12.02
C PRO A 45 -20.32 13.05 12.71
N GLY A 46 -19.37 14.01 12.69
CA GLY A 46 -18.02 13.82 13.25
C GLY A 46 -17.12 12.84 12.48
N GLY A 47 -17.57 12.36 11.32
CA GLY A 47 -16.85 11.41 10.49
C GLY A 47 -15.69 12.01 9.69
N LEU A 48 -14.81 11.13 9.24
CA LEU A 48 -13.74 11.45 8.32
C LEU A 48 -14.32 11.85 6.95
N ARG A 49 -13.69 12.82 6.31
CA ARG A 49 -14.16 13.42 5.04
C ARG A 49 -13.18 13.26 3.88
N ALA A 50 -12.00 12.69 4.16
CA ALA A 50 -10.92 12.69 3.20
C ALA A 50 -11.16 11.68 2.06
N VAL A 51 -11.08 12.16 0.83
CA VAL A 51 -10.94 11.35 -0.38
C VAL A 51 -9.60 11.72 -1.02
N GLU A 52 -8.75 10.74 -1.23
CA GLU A 52 -7.47 10.89 -1.93
C GLU A 52 -7.74 10.80 -3.43
N LEU A 53 -7.54 11.90 -4.15
CA LEU A 53 -7.79 12.00 -5.59
C LEU A 53 -6.72 11.24 -6.39
N SER A 54 -6.97 11.00 -7.69
CA SER A 54 -6.01 10.45 -8.66
C SER A 54 -4.62 11.08 -8.58
N SER A 55 -4.56 12.38 -8.30
CA SER A 55 -3.35 13.20 -8.15
C SER A 55 -2.59 12.97 -6.83
N GLY A 56 -3.17 12.24 -5.88
CA GLY A 56 -2.66 12.09 -4.50
C GLY A 56 -3.10 13.22 -3.54
N ARG A 57 -3.78 14.26 -4.04
CA ARG A 57 -4.32 15.32 -3.19
C ARG A 57 -5.48 14.80 -2.34
N LEU A 58 -5.49 15.15 -1.05
CA LEU A 58 -6.62 14.89 -0.15
C LEU A 58 -7.70 15.97 -0.30
N ALA A 59 -8.82 15.63 -0.92
CA ALA A 59 -10.03 16.45 -0.95
C ALA A 59 -10.91 16.15 0.28
N GLN A 60 -11.74 17.12 0.67
CA GLN A 60 -12.75 16.96 1.73
C GLN A 60 -14.11 16.82 1.07
N ALA A 61 -14.73 15.64 1.20
CA ALA A 61 -16.04 15.36 0.65
C ALA A 61 -17.16 15.92 1.53
N MET A 62 -18.25 16.30 0.87
CA MET A 62 -19.51 16.76 1.46
C MET A 62 -20.64 15.80 1.09
N ASP A 63 -21.75 15.88 1.83
CA ASP A 63 -22.94 15.09 1.53
C ASP A 63 -23.45 15.39 0.12
N GLY A 64 -23.73 14.34 -0.63
CA GLY A 64 -24.21 14.44 -2.02
C GLY A 64 -23.11 14.56 -3.08
N ASP A 65 -21.84 14.73 -2.70
CA ASP A 65 -20.70 14.55 -3.62
C ASP A 65 -20.71 13.12 -4.19
N VAL A 66 -20.00 12.94 -5.31
CA VAL A 66 -19.87 11.63 -5.96
C VAL A 66 -18.42 11.20 -5.92
N VAL A 67 -18.17 9.93 -5.66
CA VAL A 67 -16.83 9.33 -5.73
C VAL A 67 -16.84 8.17 -6.71
N VAL A 68 -15.77 8.07 -7.49
CA VAL A 68 -15.42 6.88 -8.27
C VAL A 68 -14.29 6.17 -7.55
N GLY A 69 -14.50 4.91 -7.21
CA GLY A 69 -13.51 4.04 -6.59
C GLY A 69 -13.62 2.62 -7.14
N ALA A 70 -12.91 1.67 -6.55
CA ALA A 70 -12.99 0.27 -6.97
C ALA A 70 -13.46 -0.63 -5.84
N LEU A 71 -14.26 -1.64 -6.20
CA LEU A 71 -14.69 -2.69 -5.30
C LEU A 71 -13.50 -3.54 -4.85
N GLY A 72 -13.40 -3.83 -3.57
CA GLY A 72 -12.36 -4.71 -3.07
C GLY A 72 -12.58 -5.15 -1.63
N ARG A 73 -11.51 -5.69 -1.04
CA ARG A 73 -11.51 -6.26 0.30
C ARG A 73 -10.48 -5.57 1.19
N ARG A 74 -10.79 -5.51 2.48
CA ARG A 74 -9.90 -4.94 3.49
C ARG A 74 -9.95 -5.82 4.74
N ALA A 75 -8.79 -6.14 5.29
CA ALA A 75 -8.65 -6.93 6.50
C ALA A 75 -7.63 -6.27 7.45
N ALA A 76 -7.86 -5.01 7.81
CA ALA A 76 -6.95 -4.26 8.68
C ALA A 76 -7.12 -4.69 10.15
N THR A 77 -6.00 -4.95 10.84
CA THR A 77 -5.99 -5.36 12.25
C THR A 77 -6.25 -4.21 13.24
N LEU A 78 -6.02 -2.95 12.81
CA LEU A 78 -6.16 -1.76 13.66
C LEU A 78 -7.29 -0.80 13.23
N GLU A 79 -7.82 -0.95 12.01
CA GLU A 79 -8.81 -0.03 11.44
C GLU A 79 -10.12 -0.75 11.14
N VAL A 80 -10.36 -1.10 9.87
CA VAL A 80 -11.62 -1.71 9.42
C VAL A 80 -11.39 -2.97 8.61
N VAL A 81 -12.33 -3.89 8.74
CA VAL A 81 -12.47 -5.10 7.94
C VAL A 81 -13.74 -4.95 7.11
N GLY A 82 -13.66 -5.28 5.82
CA GLY A 82 -14.81 -5.22 4.93
C GLY A 82 -14.57 -5.92 3.61
N ASP A 83 -15.68 -6.23 2.95
CA ASP A 83 -15.73 -6.95 1.68
C ASP A 83 -16.93 -6.40 0.91
N TRP A 84 -16.77 -6.09 -0.38
CA TRP A 84 -17.91 -5.67 -1.21
C TRP A 84 -18.99 -6.76 -1.29
N ARG A 85 -18.63 -8.05 -1.16
CA ARG A 85 -19.57 -9.19 -1.17
C ARG A 85 -20.53 -9.19 0.01
N ALA A 86 -20.22 -8.45 1.09
CA ALA A 86 -21.10 -8.30 2.23
C ALA A 86 -22.16 -7.18 2.03
N SER A 87 -22.15 -6.49 0.89
CA SER A 87 -23.15 -5.49 0.55
C SER A 87 -24.49 -6.12 0.15
N ASP A 88 -25.56 -5.34 0.29
CA ASP A 88 -26.90 -5.61 -0.26
C ASP A 88 -27.09 -5.04 -1.67
N GLY A 89 -26.02 -4.52 -2.29
CA GLY A 89 -26.04 -3.88 -3.60
C GLY A 89 -26.45 -2.40 -3.59
N VAL A 90 -26.82 -1.86 -2.42
CA VAL A 90 -27.25 -0.47 -2.27
C VAL A 90 -26.25 0.31 -1.41
N ARG A 91 -25.86 -0.26 -0.26
CA ARG A 91 -24.99 0.42 0.71
C ARG A 91 -23.57 -0.12 0.68
N LEU A 92 -22.64 0.81 0.61
CA LEU A 92 -21.20 0.59 0.65
C LEU A 92 -20.56 1.58 1.62
N ASP A 93 -19.27 1.38 1.86
CA ASP A 93 -18.44 2.21 2.71
C ASP A 93 -17.12 2.51 1.98
N LEU A 94 -16.61 3.73 2.16
CA LEU A 94 -15.28 4.08 1.71
C LEU A 94 -14.25 3.53 2.71
N MET A 95 -13.76 2.32 2.44
CA MET A 95 -12.87 1.61 3.35
C MET A 95 -11.48 2.22 3.40
N THR A 96 -11.03 2.93 2.36
CA THR A 96 -9.84 3.79 2.42
C THR A 96 -10.08 5.10 1.69
N PRO A 97 -9.43 6.22 2.08
CA PRO A 97 -9.48 7.47 1.33
C PRO A 97 -9.10 7.32 -0.14
N ALA A 98 -8.30 6.30 -0.49
CA ALA A 98 -7.86 6.02 -1.85
C ALA A 98 -8.96 5.54 -2.80
N GLY A 99 -10.16 5.25 -2.31
CA GLY A 99 -11.25 4.72 -3.14
C GLY A 99 -11.36 3.20 -3.12
N LEU A 100 -10.86 2.52 -2.07
CA LEU A 100 -11.21 1.12 -1.84
C LEU A 100 -12.62 1.06 -1.26
N ILE A 101 -13.55 0.49 -2.01
CA ILE A 101 -14.99 0.47 -1.69
C ILE A 101 -15.43 -0.96 -1.39
N GLY A 102 -16.25 -1.13 -0.36
CA GLY A 102 -16.83 -2.40 0.05
C GLY A 102 -17.78 -2.20 1.21
N ARG A 103 -18.31 -3.27 1.81
CA ARG A 103 -19.13 -3.17 3.02
C ARG A 103 -18.29 -3.47 4.25
N ILE A 104 -18.27 -2.56 5.22
CA ILE A 104 -17.58 -2.78 6.50
C ILE A 104 -18.34 -3.83 7.33
N THR A 105 -17.64 -4.87 7.74
CA THR A 105 -18.16 -5.97 8.58
C THR A 105 -17.63 -5.89 10.02
N SER A 106 -16.49 -5.23 10.23
CA SER A 106 -15.92 -4.97 11.56
C SER A 106 -15.09 -3.68 11.55
N GLN A 107 -15.09 -2.95 12.66
CA GLN A 107 -14.35 -1.70 12.80
C GLN A 107 -13.81 -1.50 14.23
N SER A 108 -12.62 -0.91 14.32
CA SER A 108 -12.02 -0.47 15.57
C SER A 108 -12.87 0.62 16.24
N ARG A 109 -13.05 0.52 17.55
CA ARG A 109 -13.78 1.52 18.35
C ARG A 109 -13.06 2.86 18.48
N PHE A 110 -11.77 2.89 18.14
CA PHE A 110 -10.94 4.09 18.19
C PHE A 110 -10.96 4.89 16.87
N LEU A 111 -11.64 4.36 15.84
CA LEU A 111 -11.75 5.03 14.56
C LEU A 111 -12.96 5.97 14.54
N GLN A 112 -12.77 7.16 13.99
CA GLN A 112 -13.89 8.05 13.67
C GLN A 112 -14.81 7.40 12.61
N PRO A 113 -16.10 7.77 12.56
CA PRO A 113 -17.00 7.28 11.51
C PRO A 113 -16.43 7.50 10.11
N LEU A 114 -16.58 6.52 9.21
CA LEU A 114 -16.12 6.61 7.82
C LEU A 114 -17.22 7.10 6.88
N ILE A 115 -16.81 7.55 5.69
CA ILE A 115 -17.74 7.91 4.61
C ILE A 115 -18.58 6.68 4.23
N GLN A 116 -19.89 6.87 4.23
CA GLN A 116 -20.86 5.91 3.72
C GLN A 116 -21.19 6.25 2.26
N LEU A 117 -21.51 5.22 1.50
CA LEU A 117 -21.68 5.30 0.06
C LEU A 117 -23.01 4.65 -0.35
N GLU A 118 -23.76 5.36 -1.18
CA GLU A 118 -24.90 4.81 -1.91
C GLU A 118 -24.43 4.47 -3.33
N TYR A 119 -24.60 3.22 -3.74
CA TYR A 119 -24.23 2.76 -5.07
C TYR A 119 -25.11 3.40 -6.15
N LEU A 120 -24.49 4.00 -7.17
CA LEU A 120 -25.19 4.61 -8.31
C LEU A 120 -25.04 3.81 -9.61
N GLY A 121 -24.10 2.87 -9.67
CA GLY A 121 -23.77 2.13 -10.88
C GLY A 121 -22.29 1.81 -11.01
N HIS A 122 -21.96 0.88 -11.90
CA HIS A 122 -20.62 0.70 -12.43
C HIS A 122 -20.29 1.79 -13.44
N ALA A 123 -19.03 2.22 -13.47
CA ALA A 123 -18.52 2.97 -14.61
C ALA A 123 -18.51 2.05 -15.84
N SER A 124 -19.04 2.51 -16.97
CA SER A 124 -19.14 1.71 -18.20
C SER A 124 -18.89 2.50 -19.48
N ARG A 125 -18.51 1.80 -20.54
CA ARG A 125 -18.52 2.32 -21.92
C ARG A 125 -19.37 1.38 -22.77
N GLY A 126 -20.57 1.84 -23.14
CA GLY A 126 -21.56 0.97 -23.77
C GLY A 126 -21.98 -0.16 -22.84
N GLU A 127 -21.84 -1.40 -23.29
CA GLU A 127 -22.19 -2.58 -22.48
C GLU A 127 -21.05 -3.06 -21.58
N GLU A 128 -19.83 -2.59 -21.81
CA GLU A 128 -18.64 -3.03 -21.09
C GLU A 128 -18.48 -2.25 -19.78
N ARG A 129 -18.42 -2.97 -18.65
CA ARG A 129 -18.04 -2.36 -17.36
C ARG A 129 -16.54 -2.08 -17.33
N LEU A 130 -16.17 -0.99 -16.69
CA LEU A 130 -14.78 -0.59 -16.51
C LEU A 130 -14.27 -1.09 -15.16
N GLY A 131 -13.08 -1.66 -15.17
CA GLY A 131 -12.39 -2.18 -13.99
C GLY A 131 -10.88 -2.04 -14.14
N MET A 132 -10.19 -2.13 -13.02
CA MET A 132 -8.76 -1.85 -12.92
C MET A 132 -7.90 -2.68 -13.88
N GLY A 133 -8.27 -3.95 -14.10
CA GLY A 133 -7.52 -4.88 -14.97
C GLY A 133 -7.40 -4.41 -16.44
N GLN A 134 -8.38 -3.65 -16.95
CA GLN A 134 -8.35 -3.14 -18.33
C GLN A 134 -7.35 -1.99 -18.51
N PHE A 135 -6.86 -1.39 -17.42
CA PHE A 135 -5.98 -0.22 -17.44
C PHE A 135 -4.56 -0.54 -16.96
N VAL A 136 -4.25 -1.83 -16.74
CA VAL A 136 -2.88 -2.26 -16.46
C VAL A 136 -2.05 -2.04 -17.71
N ALA A 137 -0.89 -1.39 -17.55
CA ALA A 137 -0.01 -1.10 -18.66
C ALA A 137 0.50 -2.39 -19.31
N ASP A 138 0.45 -2.46 -20.64
CA ASP A 138 1.14 -3.50 -21.40
C ASP A 138 2.64 -3.17 -21.41
N LEU A 139 3.45 -4.03 -20.79
CA LEU A 139 4.88 -3.81 -20.60
C LEU A 139 5.67 -4.99 -21.15
N ASP A 140 6.76 -4.68 -21.83
CA ASP A 140 7.77 -5.67 -22.15
C ASP A 140 8.27 -6.33 -20.87
N GLN A 141 8.31 -7.66 -20.86
CA GLN A 141 8.83 -8.41 -19.74
C GLN A 141 10.36 -8.26 -19.69
N LYS A 142 10.81 -7.23 -18.99
CA LYS A 142 12.21 -7.10 -18.57
C LYS A 142 12.43 -7.90 -17.30
N GLU A 143 13.52 -8.65 -17.28
CA GLU A 143 13.93 -9.37 -16.08
C GLU A 143 14.34 -8.39 -14.99
N PHE A 144 13.79 -8.58 -13.79
CA PHE A 144 14.15 -7.79 -12.62
C PHE A 144 15.45 -8.34 -12.02
N GLN A 145 16.45 -7.47 -11.84
CA GLN A 145 17.79 -7.87 -11.35
C GLN A 145 18.33 -6.95 -10.24
N LEU A 146 17.56 -5.97 -9.79
CA LEU A 146 18.03 -4.99 -8.81
C LEU A 146 18.14 -5.62 -7.41
N PRO A 147 19.18 -5.28 -6.61
CA PRO A 147 19.18 -5.63 -5.20
C PRO A 147 18.04 -4.92 -4.48
N VAL A 148 17.40 -5.62 -3.54
CA VAL A 148 16.21 -5.16 -2.81
C VAL A 148 16.56 -4.87 -1.36
N VAL A 149 16.23 -3.66 -0.92
CA VAL A 149 16.00 -3.35 0.49
C VAL A 149 14.53 -3.60 0.78
N LEU A 150 14.25 -4.70 1.48
CA LEU A 150 12.91 -5.10 1.86
C LEU A 150 12.56 -4.50 3.23
N ILE A 151 11.41 -3.85 3.31
CA ILE A 151 10.89 -3.25 4.53
C ILE A 151 9.58 -3.95 4.86
N VAL A 152 9.61 -4.73 5.95
CA VAL A 152 8.45 -5.42 6.51
C VAL A 152 8.07 -4.80 7.85
N GLY A 153 6.97 -5.23 8.45
CA GLY A 153 6.64 -4.73 9.79
C GLY A 153 5.72 -5.61 10.59
N THR A 154 5.59 -5.41 11.89
CA THR A 154 4.77 -6.31 12.71
C THR A 154 3.27 -6.02 12.59
N SER A 155 2.92 -4.80 12.18
CA SER A 155 1.54 -4.35 12.06
C SER A 155 1.39 -3.16 11.10
N MET A 156 0.14 -2.74 10.86
CA MET A 156 -0.14 -1.44 10.26
C MET A 156 0.44 -0.31 11.13
N SER A 157 0.87 0.78 10.51
CA SER A 157 1.45 1.94 11.22
C SER A 157 2.71 1.64 12.06
N ALA A 158 3.35 0.48 11.88
CA ALA A 158 4.59 0.13 12.57
C ALA A 158 5.84 0.91 12.11
N GLY A 159 5.70 1.84 11.15
CA GLY A 159 6.78 2.70 10.66
C GLY A 159 7.28 2.40 9.24
N LYS A 160 6.76 1.35 8.57
CA LYS A 160 7.23 0.90 7.24
C LYS A 160 7.40 2.02 6.21
N THR A 161 6.34 2.78 5.94
CA THR A 161 6.36 3.86 4.94
C THR A 161 7.33 4.98 5.31
N THR A 162 7.49 5.27 6.60
CA THR A 162 8.47 6.27 7.07
C THR A 162 9.90 5.75 6.88
N THR A 163 10.16 4.50 7.27
CA THR A 163 11.44 3.83 7.03
C THR A 163 11.76 3.77 5.54
N ALA A 164 10.80 3.41 4.68
CA ALA A 164 10.99 3.36 3.23
C ALA A 164 11.36 4.73 2.67
N ARG A 165 10.64 5.79 3.07
CA ARG A 165 10.97 7.18 2.73
C ARG A 165 12.40 7.55 3.14
N ILE A 166 12.81 7.23 4.36
CA ILE A 166 14.14 7.56 4.88
C ILE A 166 15.22 6.80 4.12
N VAL A 167 15.07 5.49 3.97
CA VAL A 167 16.04 4.65 3.24
C VAL A 167 16.18 5.08 1.79
N THR A 168 15.07 5.38 1.10
CA THR A 168 15.11 5.97 -0.25
C THR A 168 15.90 7.27 -0.28
N ASN A 169 15.64 8.18 0.68
CA ASN A 169 16.35 9.45 0.76
C ASN A 169 17.86 9.27 1.01
N ARG A 170 18.24 8.36 1.91
CA ARG A 170 19.64 8.05 2.22
C ARG A 170 20.38 7.46 1.03
N LEU A 171 19.78 6.49 0.34
CA LEU A 171 20.36 5.90 -0.87
C LEU A 171 20.52 6.94 -1.98
N LYS A 172 19.54 7.83 -2.16
CA LYS A 172 19.64 8.94 -3.13
C LYS A 172 20.75 9.93 -2.74
N ALA A 173 20.88 10.27 -1.45
CA ALA A 173 21.95 11.13 -0.95
C ALA A 173 23.35 10.51 -1.13
N ALA A 174 23.43 9.18 -1.11
CA ALA A 174 24.64 8.41 -1.44
C ALA A 174 24.88 8.27 -2.97
N GLY A 175 24.11 8.95 -3.82
CA GLY A 175 24.28 8.95 -5.26
C GLY A 175 23.68 7.77 -6.01
N ARG A 176 22.91 6.89 -5.35
CA ARG A 176 22.23 5.76 -6.01
C ARG A 176 20.97 6.22 -6.73
N ARG A 177 20.67 5.59 -7.86
CA ARG A 177 19.37 5.64 -8.54
C ARG A 177 18.45 4.61 -7.88
N VAL A 178 17.34 5.09 -7.33
CA VAL A 178 16.43 4.27 -6.53
C VAL A 178 15.10 4.15 -7.25
N VAL A 179 14.58 2.93 -7.39
CA VAL A 179 13.14 2.71 -7.59
C VAL A 179 12.52 2.24 -6.28
N ALA A 180 11.24 2.52 -6.08
CA ALA A 180 10.57 2.12 -4.85
C ALA A 180 9.17 1.58 -5.10
N ALA A 181 8.70 0.68 -4.23
CA ALA A 181 7.37 0.13 -4.40
C ALA A 181 6.71 -0.28 -3.08
N LYS A 182 5.38 -0.38 -3.12
CA LYS A 182 4.59 -1.01 -2.06
C LYS A 182 3.91 -2.25 -2.63
N PHE A 183 4.32 -3.42 -2.19
CA PHE A 183 3.87 -4.68 -2.79
C PHE A 183 2.58 -5.21 -2.18
N THR A 184 2.25 -4.87 -0.93
CA THR A 184 1.03 -5.39 -0.28
C THR A 184 0.28 -4.37 0.56
N GLY A 185 -0.98 -4.69 0.87
CA GLY A 185 -1.87 -3.90 1.73
C GLY A 185 -3.14 -3.45 1.01
N ALA A 186 -3.68 -2.33 1.48
CA ALA A 186 -4.81 -1.64 0.86
C ALA A 186 -4.36 -0.33 0.22
N ALA A 187 -5.01 0.07 -0.88
CA ALA A 187 -4.58 1.21 -1.68
C ALA A 187 -4.51 2.50 -0.85
N ARG A 188 -3.38 3.21 -0.98
CA ARG A 188 -3.07 4.55 -0.44
C ARG A 188 -1.94 5.15 -1.27
N TYR A 189 -2.26 6.10 -2.14
CA TYR A 189 -1.29 6.62 -3.10
C TYR A 189 -0.17 7.41 -2.44
N ARG A 190 -0.47 8.11 -1.33
CA ARG A 190 0.49 8.81 -0.49
C ARG A 190 1.67 7.93 -0.08
N ASP A 191 1.47 6.63 0.15
CA ASP A 191 2.55 5.77 0.63
C ASP A 191 3.69 5.71 -0.40
N ILE A 192 3.37 5.49 -1.68
CA ILE A 192 4.38 5.48 -2.75
C ILE A 192 4.79 6.88 -3.19
N LEU A 193 3.92 7.89 -3.13
CA LEU A 193 4.30 9.29 -3.35
C LEU A 193 5.33 9.75 -2.32
N SER A 194 5.25 9.28 -1.08
CA SER A 194 6.21 9.64 -0.04
C SER A 194 7.64 9.19 -0.38
N MET A 195 7.80 8.06 -1.08
CA MET A 195 9.09 7.57 -1.58
C MET A 195 9.53 8.33 -2.84
N ARG A 196 8.58 8.77 -3.68
CA ARG A 196 8.87 9.65 -4.82
C ARG A 196 9.44 10.98 -4.34
N ASP A 197 8.81 11.59 -3.33
CA ASP A 197 9.27 12.83 -2.70
C ASP A 197 10.64 12.68 -2.03
N ALA A 198 11.00 11.46 -1.60
CA ALA A 198 12.32 11.15 -1.06
C ALA A 198 13.41 11.01 -2.14
N GLY A 199 13.04 10.97 -3.42
CA GLY A 199 13.97 10.94 -4.55
C GLY A 199 13.99 9.62 -5.33
N ALA A 200 13.01 8.73 -5.17
CA ALA A 200 12.87 7.57 -6.05
C ALA A 200 12.52 8.02 -7.49
N GLU A 201 13.25 7.50 -8.47
CA GLU A 201 13.09 7.78 -9.91
C GLU A 201 11.74 7.27 -10.43
N ARG A 202 11.34 6.09 -9.93
CA ARG A 202 10.05 5.47 -10.21
C ARG A 202 9.46 4.88 -8.95
N VAL A 203 8.14 5.06 -8.81
CA VAL A 203 7.35 4.41 -7.78
C VAL A 203 6.17 3.66 -8.36
N CYS A 204 5.77 2.54 -7.76
CA CYS A 204 4.53 1.83 -8.08
C CYS A 204 3.98 1.06 -6.86
N ASP A 205 2.70 0.73 -6.89
CA ASP A 205 2.10 -0.27 -5.99
C ASP A 205 1.17 -1.21 -6.76
N PHE A 206 0.49 -2.10 -6.05
CA PHE A 206 -0.42 -3.09 -6.64
C PHE A 206 -1.62 -2.48 -7.39
N VAL A 207 -1.95 -1.19 -7.21
CA VAL A 207 -2.92 -0.48 -8.07
C VAL A 207 -2.37 -0.33 -9.48
N ASP A 208 -1.05 -0.10 -9.65
CA ASP A 208 -0.40 -0.09 -10.97
C ASP A 208 -0.44 -1.48 -11.65
N ALA A 209 -0.75 -2.53 -10.89
CA ALA A 209 -0.98 -3.89 -11.35
C ALA A 209 -2.47 -4.31 -11.34
N GLY A 210 -3.39 -3.34 -11.22
CA GLY A 210 -4.82 -3.59 -11.38
C GLY A 210 -5.54 -4.10 -10.13
N LEU A 211 -4.94 -3.98 -8.95
CA LEU A 211 -5.54 -4.43 -7.69
C LEU A 211 -5.92 -3.26 -6.76
N PRO A 212 -7.11 -3.26 -6.13
CA PRO A 212 -7.47 -2.23 -5.15
C PRO A 212 -6.94 -2.53 -3.74
N SER A 213 -6.60 -3.80 -3.50
CA SER A 213 -5.91 -4.31 -2.31
C SER A 213 -5.24 -5.64 -2.67
N THR A 214 -4.33 -6.12 -1.83
CA THR A 214 -3.72 -7.45 -1.99
C THR A 214 -4.40 -8.54 -1.17
N VAL A 215 -5.64 -8.30 -0.71
CA VAL A 215 -6.55 -9.34 -0.24
C VAL A 215 -7.18 -10.00 -1.47
N CYS A 216 -6.42 -10.89 -2.10
CA CYS A 216 -6.79 -11.58 -3.33
C CYS A 216 -6.20 -12.99 -3.37
N PRO A 217 -6.67 -13.86 -4.29
CA PRO A 217 -6.06 -15.16 -4.51
C PRO A 217 -4.57 -15.08 -4.85
N ALA A 218 -3.81 -16.10 -4.47
CA ALA A 218 -2.35 -16.12 -4.60
C ALA A 218 -1.87 -16.02 -6.06
N GLU A 219 -2.59 -16.63 -7.00
CA GLU A 219 -2.29 -16.58 -8.43
C GLU A 219 -2.46 -15.18 -9.02
N VAL A 220 -3.50 -14.46 -8.60
CA VAL A 220 -3.75 -13.06 -8.97
C VAL A 220 -2.63 -12.19 -8.41
N PHE A 221 -2.27 -12.39 -7.14
CA PHE A 221 -1.18 -11.66 -6.51
C PHE A 221 0.18 -11.91 -7.18
N ARG A 222 0.49 -13.16 -7.54
CA ARG A 222 1.73 -13.53 -8.24
C ARG A 222 1.84 -12.83 -9.60
N SER A 223 0.75 -12.75 -10.35
CA SER A 223 0.70 -12.00 -11.61
C SER A 223 0.94 -10.49 -11.36
N ALA A 224 0.29 -9.91 -10.35
CA ALA A 224 0.48 -8.51 -10.00
C ALA A 224 1.92 -8.19 -9.55
N VAL A 225 2.57 -9.09 -8.80
CA VAL A 225 3.99 -8.95 -8.45
C VAL A 225 4.87 -8.97 -9.70
N GLY A 226 4.62 -9.88 -10.65
CA GLY A 226 5.32 -9.89 -11.94
C GLY A 226 5.20 -8.56 -12.67
N GLN A 227 3.99 -7.99 -12.73
CA GLN A 227 3.74 -6.68 -13.33
C GLN A 227 4.49 -5.54 -12.61
N MET A 228 4.45 -5.51 -11.27
CA MET A 228 5.19 -4.51 -10.49
C MET A 228 6.70 -4.63 -10.71
N LEU A 229 7.25 -5.84 -10.74
CA LEU A 229 8.67 -6.07 -11.03
C LEU A 229 9.04 -5.60 -12.44
N ALA A 230 8.19 -5.83 -13.45
CA ALA A 230 8.40 -5.32 -14.80
C ALA A 230 8.38 -3.78 -14.86
N ILE A 231 7.46 -3.11 -14.13
CA ILE A 231 7.42 -1.64 -14.01
C ILE A 231 8.75 -1.10 -13.47
N LEU A 232 9.27 -1.74 -12.41
CA LEU A 232 10.52 -1.34 -11.78
C LEU A 232 11.73 -1.60 -12.71
N ALA A 233 11.79 -2.78 -13.33
CA ALA A 233 12.86 -3.17 -14.25
C ALA A 233 12.92 -2.31 -15.53
N ALA A 234 11.82 -1.67 -15.91
CA ALA A 234 11.78 -0.74 -17.04
C ALA A 234 12.59 0.56 -16.81
N HIS A 235 12.96 0.87 -15.57
CA HIS A 235 13.66 2.10 -15.20
C HIS A 235 15.12 1.84 -14.83
N PRO A 236 16.09 2.60 -15.37
CA PRO A 236 17.49 2.49 -14.96
C PRO A 236 17.65 2.84 -13.47
N ALA A 237 18.01 1.87 -12.65
CA ALA A 237 18.26 2.04 -11.22
C ALA A 237 19.35 1.11 -10.71
N ASP A 238 19.82 1.37 -9.49
CA ASP A 238 20.88 0.62 -8.84
C ASP A 238 20.34 -0.24 -7.68
N VAL A 239 19.17 0.13 -7.13
CA VAL A 239 18.56 -0.53 -5.96
C VAL A 239 17.05 -0.30 -5.95
N ALA A 240 16.32 -1.30 -5.46
CA ALA A 240 14.89 -1.21 -5.19
C ALA A 240 14.61 -1.14 -3.69
N VAL A 241 13.81 -0.16 -3.25
CA VAL A 241 13.28 -0.09 -1.87
C VAL A 241 11.83 -0.55 -1.90
N ILE A 242 11.56 -1.72 -1.31
CA ILE A 242 10.24 -2.35 -1.39
C ILE A 242 9.63 -2.45 0.00
N GLU A 243 8.50 -1.78 0.20
CA GLU A 243 7.63 -2.00 1.34
C GLU A 243 6.75 -3.22 1.08
N ALA A 244 6.83 -4.23 1.95
CA ALA A 244 5.86 -5.30 2.06
C ALA A 244 5.15 -5.20 3.42
N GLY A 245 3.85 -5.48 3.40
CA GLY A 245 2.92 -5.42 4.52
C GLY A 245 3.32 -6.27 5.72
N ALA A 246 2.52 -6.16 6.76
CA ALA A 246 2.96 -6.44 8.11
C ALA A 246 3.29 -7.92 8.38
N SER A 247 2.26 -8.72 8.62
CA SER A 247 2.46 -10.12 9.00
C SER A 247 2.38 -11.04 7.77
N PRO A 248 3.26 -12.04 7.66
CA PRO A 248 3.09 -13.15 6.71
C PRO A 248 1.73 -13.87 6.83
N LEU A 249 1.08 -13.78 8.00
CA LEU A 249 -0.20 -14.42 8.29
C LEU A 249 -1.42 -13.53 7.99
N GLU A 250 -1.21 -12.24 7.70
CA GLU A 250 -2.30 -11.39 7.26
C GLU A 250 -2.71 -11.76 5.82
N PRO A 251 -4.00 -11.62 5.45
CA PRO A 251 -4.51 -12.06 4.16
C PRO A 251 -4.08 -11.14 2.99
N TYR A 252 -3.05 -10.32 3.17
CA TYR A 252 -2.50 -9.40 2.16
C TYR A 252 -1.39 -10.03 1.30
N ASN A 253 -1.23 -11.35 1.32
CA ASN A 253 -0.19 -12.08 0.58
C ASN A 253 1.26 -11.68 0.98
N GLY A 254 1.49 -11.28 2.24
CA GLY A 254 2.81 -10.88 2.73
C GLY A 254 3.87 -11.98 2.58
N ALA A 255 3.56 -13.21 2.98
CA ALA A 255 4.46 -14.35 2.84
C ALA A 255 4.88 -14.60 1.38
N LEU A 256 3.90 -14.58 0.47
CA LEU A 256 4.14 -14.80 -0.96
C LEU A 256 4.96 -13.66 -1.58
N ALA A 257 4.76 -12.41 -1.16
CA ALA A 257 5.59 -11.29 -1.60
C ALA A 257 7.07 -11.50 -1.23
N MET A 258 7.33 -11.97 0.00
CA MET A 258 8.69 -12.25 0.46
C MET A 258 9.31 -13.44 -0.28
N GLU A 259 8.55 -14.51 -0.51
CA GLU A 259 8.99 -15.67 -1.31
C GLU A 259 9.40 -15.23 -2.71
N LEU A 260 8.56 -14.44 -3.37
CA LEU A 260 8.80 -13.95 -4.74
C LEU A 260 10.01 -13.01 -4.81
N LEU A 261 10.25 -12.21 -3.78
CA LEU A 261 11.38 -11.26 -3.74
C LEU A 261 12.70 -11.89 -3.27
N ALA A 262 12.65 -13.06 -2.63
CA ALA A 262 13.78 -13.69 -1.96
C ALA A 262 15.11 -13.69 -2.75
N PRO A 263 15.14 -13.95 -4.07
CA PRO A 263 16.40 -13.95 -4.83
C PRO A 263 17.15 -12.61 -4.80
N TRP A 264 16.43 -11.50 -4.64
CA TRP A 264 16.98 -10.15 -4.76
C TRP A 264 17.14 -9.42 -3.43
N ILE A 265 16.59 -9.93 -2.33
CA ILE A 265 16.73 -9.31 -1.01
C ILE A 265 18.20 -9.29 -0.62
N ARG A 266 18.69 -8.11 -0.23
CA ARG A 266 20.04 -7.90 0.32
C ARG A 266 20.01 -7.27 1.71
N VAL A 267 18.93 -6.56 2.02
CA VAL A 267 18.69 -5.97 3.34
C VAL A 267 17.23 -6.19 3.70
N GLU A 268 16.96 -6.71 4.89
CA GLU A 268 15.63 -6.82 5.48
C GLU A 268 15.53 -5.92 6.73
N ILE A 269 14.63 -4.94 6.69
CA ILE A 269 14.35 -4.03 7.81
C ILE A 269 12.96 -4.36 8.38
N LEU A 270 12.92 -4.74 9.65
CA LEU A 270 11.68 -5.00 10.38
C LEU A 270 11.22 -3.76 11.15
N CYS A 271 10.10 -3.19 10.73
CA CYS A 271 9.44 -2.10 11.43
C CYS A 271 8.46 -2.64 12.47
N ALA A 272 8.69 -2.40 13.77
CA ALA A 272 7.83 -2.93 14.83
C ALA A 272 7.22 -1.81 15.69
N SER A 273 6.02 -2.05 16.22
CA SER A 273 5.35 -1.15 17.17
C SER A 273 6.04 -1.10 18.53
N ASP A 274 6.59 -2.23 18.98
CA ASP A 274 7.20 -2.40 20.28
C ASP A 274 8.26 -3.53 20.26
N PRO A 275 9.19 -3.57 21.22
CA PRO A 275 10.26 -4.57 21.25
C PRO A 275 9.80 -6.04 21.39
N TYR A 276 8.64 -6.32 22.00
CA TYR A 276 8.14 -7.69 22.13
C TYR A 276 7.55 -8.20 20.82
N ALA A 277 6.94 -7.33 20.01
CA ALA A 277 6.53 -7.69 18.67
C ALA A 277 7.72 -8.13 17.80
N VAL A 278 8.90 -7.53 17.99
CA VAL A 278 10.15 -7.99 17.35
C VAL A 278 10.47 -9.41 17.78
N ALA A 279 10.50 -9.67 19.09
CA ALA A 279 10.78 -11.01 19.63
C ALA A 279 9.78 -12.06 19.11
N GLY A 280 8.49 -11.70 19.04
CA GLY A 280 7.45 -12.54 18.49
C GLY A 280 7.68 -12.91 17.03
N VAL A 281 8.08 -11.96 16.18
CA VAL A 281 8.40 -12.23 14.76
C VAL A 281 9.63 -13.11 14.63
N VAL A 282 10.70 -12.81 15.37
CA VAL A 282 11.95 -13.58 15.34
C VAL A 282 11.69 -15.03 15.75
N GLN A 283 10.89 -15.25 16.80
CA GLN A 283 10.55 -16.58 17.28
C GLN A 283 9.57 -17.32 16.36
N ALA A 284 8.52 -16.65 15.89
CA ALA A 284 7.44 -17.30 15.15
C ALA A 284 7.82 -17.66 13.71
N PHE A 285 8.71 -16.89 13.08
CA PHE A 285 9.08 -17.08 11.68
C PHE A 285 10.54 -17.48 11.49
N GLU A 286 11.29 -17.66 12.58
CA GLU A 286 12.73 -17.94 12.57
C GLU A 286 13.52 -16.96 11.70
N ARG A 287 13.06 -15.72 11.61
CA ARG A 287 13.66 -14.66 10.80
C ARG A 287 14.56 -13.77 11.64
N ARG A 288 15.71 -13.40 11.09
CA ARG A 288 16.59 -12.36 11.64
C ARG A 288 16.73 -11.24 10.62
N PRO A 289 15.97 -10.14 10.75
CA PRO A 289 16.17 -8.96 9.91
C PRO A 289 17.55 -8.34 10.22
N ASP A 290 18.10 -7.61 9.25
CA ASP A 290 19.37 -6.90 9.40
C ASP A 290 19.24 -5.68 10.32
N LEU A 291 18.05 -5.09 10.39
CA LEU A 291 17.77 -3.92 11.22
C LEU A 291 16.33 -3.91 11.73
N VAL A 292 16.15 -3.45 12.97
CA VAL A 292 14.86 -3.09 13.54
C VAL A 292 14.66 -1.58 13.51
N ALA A 293 13.49 -1.14 13.06
CA ALA A 293 13.09 0.26 13.01
C ALA A 293 11.63 0.45 13.50
N GLY A 294 11.12 1.67 13.42
CA GLY A 294 9.75 2.00 13.82
C GLY A 294 9.59 2.23 15.31
N GLY A 295 8.36 2.13 15.82
CA GLY A 295 8.01 2.45 17.22
C GLY A 295 8.88 1.74 18.26
N ALA A 296 9.31 0.50 17.98
CA ALA A 296 10.20 -0.29 18.83
C ALA A 296 11.59 0.34 19.03
N ALA A 297 12.03 1.21 18.11
CA ALA A 297 13.34 1.83 18.08
C ALA A 297 13.33 3.35 18.36
N ASN A 298 12.16 3.97 18.62
CA ASN A 298 12.04 5.43 18.82
C ASN A 298 12.68 5.97 20.12
N THR A 299 13.19 5.10 21.00
CA THR A 299 13.84 5.52 22.24
C THR A 299 15.03 4.62 22.56
N SER A 300 16.02 5.14 23.27
CA SER A 300 17.17 4.36 23.76
C SER A 300 16.75 3.16 24.62
N ALA A 301 15.65 3.29 25.39
CA ALA A 301 15.07 2.20 26.17
C ALA A 301 14.48 1.10 25.27
N GLY A 302 13.76 1.49 24.21
CA GLY A 302 13.21 0.58 23.20
C GLY A 302 14.31 -0.18 22.46
N ILE A 303 15.30 0.55 21.93
CA ILE A 303 16.49 -0.02 21.28
C ILE A 303 17.19 -1.01 22.22
N GLY A 304 17.47 -0.61 23.46
CA GLY A 304 18.12 -1.49 24.44
C GLY A 304 17.29 -2.72 24.79
N LEU A 305 15.95 -2.64 24.75
CA LEU A 305 15.08 -3.78 24.98
C LEU A 305 15.06 -4.74 23.79
N VAL A 306 15.02 -4.24 22.55
CA VAL A 306 15.18 -5.06 21.34
C VAL A 306 16.47 -5.86 21.41
N GLN A 307 17.59 -5.19 21.68
CA GLN A 307 18.91 -5.84 21.79
C GLN A 307 18.92 -6.95 22.86
N ARG A 308 18.30 -6.73 24.03
CA ARG A 308 18.24 -7.74 25.09
C ARG A 308 17.36 -8.94 24.75
N LEU A 309 16.25 -8.71 24.05
CA LEU A 309 15.28 -9.76 23.73
C LEU A 309 15.70 -10.63 22.55
N THR A 310 16.34 -10.03 21.53
CA THR A 310 16.58 -10.68 20.24
C THR A 310 18.04 -10.67 19.80
N GLY A 311 18.86 -9.79 20.38
CA GLY A 311 20.22 -9.53 19.95
C GLY A 311 20.34 -8.77 18.62
N LEU A 312 19.23 -8.24 18.09
CA LEU A 312 19.19 -7.52 16.82
C LEU A 312 19.51 -6.04 17.01
N GLU A 313 20.18 -5.47 16.01
CA GLU A 313 20.43 -4.03 15.92
C GLU A 313 19.12 -3.27 15.68
N ALA A 314 18.97 -2.12 16.33
CA ALA A 314 17.82 -1.24 16.17
C ALA A 314 18.27 0.22 16.09
N LEU A 315 17.67 0.99 15.18
CA LEU A 315 17.99 2.40 14.95
C LEU A 315 16.74 3.27 14.99
N ASP A 316 16.83 4.41 15.68
CA ASP A 316 15.84 5.48 15.58
C ASP A 316 16.05 6.24 14.28
N LEU A 317 15.34 5.82 13.23
CA LEU A 317 15.44 6.46 11.93
C LEU A 317 14.80 7.86 11.88
N SER A 318 14.09 8.29 12.92
CA SER A 318 13.61 9.67 13.01
C SER A 318 14.68 10.65 13.50
N ASP A 319 15.75 10.14 14.13
CA ASP A 319 16.90 10.91 14.58
C ASP A 319 18.03 10.88 13.51
N PRO A 320 18.41 12.03 12.92
CA PRO A 320 19.51 12.11 11.97
C PRO A 320 20.86 11.58 12.49
N ALA A 321 21.06 11.50 13.81
CA ALA A 321 22.26 10.91 14.38
C ALA A 321 22.43 9.42 14.02
N SER A 322 21.34 8.71 13.69
CA SER A 322 21.39 7.30 13.27
C SER A 322 21.84 7.10 11.80
N TYR A 323 21.84 8.15 10.98
CA TYR A 323 22.01 8.02 9.54
C TYR A 323 23.40 7.55 9.13
N GLU A 324 24.45 7.88 9.88
CA GLU A 324 25.79 7.37 9.56
C GLU A 324 25.85 5.83 9.69
N ALA A 325 25.21 5.29 10.74
CA ALA A 325 25.11 3.85 10.96
C ALA A 325 24.25 3.18 9.88
N LEU A 326 23.09 3.76 9.56
CA LEU A 326 22.22 3.28 8.49
C LEU A 326 22.95 3.26 7.14
N ASP A 327 23.62 4.35 6.76
CA ASP A 327 24.33 4.45 5.49
C ASP A 327 25.48 3.44 5.41
N ARG A 328 26.16 3.16 6.52
CA ARG A 328 27.22 2.15 6.60
C ARG A 328 26.67 0.76 6.34
N MET A 329 25.62 0.37 7.07
CA MET A 329 24.96 -0.93 6.89
C MET A 329 24.45 -1.10 5.45
N LEU A 330 23.79 -0.09 4.89
CA LEU A 330 23.28 -0.15 3.51
C LEU A 330 24.40 -0.32 2.49
N ARG A 331 25.54 0.37 2.66
CA ARG A 331 26.71 0.20 1.78
C ARG A 331 27.29 -1.20 1.87
N ASP A 332 27.44 -1.73 3.07
CA ASP A 332 28.09 -3.02 3.31
C ASP A 332 27.25 -4.18 2.75
N LEU A 333 25.93 -4.13 2.93
CA LEU A 333 25.02 -5.22 2.54
C LEU A 333 24.57 -5.17 1.06
N LEU A 334 24.40 -3.97 0.48
CA LEU A 334 24.06 -3.84 -0.94
C LEU A 334 25.27 -4.05 -1.86
N GLY A 335 26.49 -4.01 -1.29
CA GLY A 335 27.74 -3.89 -2.04
C GLY A 335 27.93 -2.47 -2.57
N THR A 336 29.18 -2.01 -2.65
CA THR A 336 29.52 -0.78 -3.38
C THR A 336 29.10 -0.90 -4.86
N PRO A 337 28.84 0.23 -5.56
CA PRO A 337 28.61 0.19 -7.01
C PRO A 337 29.71 -0.57 -7.75
#